data_AF-A0A8G0ZTG8-F1
#
_entry.id   AF-A0A8G0ZTG8-F1
#
_cell.length_a   1.000
_cell.length_b   1.000
_cell.length_c   1.000
_cell.angle_alpha   90.00
_cell.angle_beta   90.00
_cell.angle_gamma   90.00
#
_symmetry.space_group_name_H-M   'P 1'
#
loop_
_entity.id
_entity.type
_entity.pdbx_description
1 polymer ?
#
loop_
_entity_poly.entity_id
_entity_poly.type
_entity_poly.pdbx_seq_one_letter_code
_entity_poly.pdbx_strand_id
1 'polypeptide(L)' 'MTLTAESLVAYLTDMLNVEGPLDAETELFSSGLLDSVAMVNLIAHIEDQARIEVRPSDVTLDNFDTIARILAYARQA' A
#
# COMPACT_ATOMS: atom_id res chain seq x y z
N MET A 1 -11.21 11.47 1.90
CA MET A 1 -9.83 12.01 1.90
C MET A 1 -9.13 11.29 0.77
N THR A 2 -8.46 12.00 -0.14
CA THR A 2 -7.85 11.39 -1.34
C THR A 2 -6.62 10.57 -0.95
N LEU A 3 -6.53 9.31 -1.39
CA LEU A 3 -5.31 8.51 -1.21
C LEU A 3 -4.14 9.20 -1.94
N THR A 4 -3.08 9.56 -1.19
CA THR A 4 -1.86 10.21 -1.72
C THR A 4 -0.62 9.41 -1.35
N ALA A 5 0.49 9.66 -2.05
CA ALA A 5 1.77 9.04 -1.71
C ALA A 5 2.21 9.37 -0.29
N GLU A 6 2.08 10.64 0.11
CA GLU A 6 2.47 11.11 1.44
C GLU A 6 1.66 10.42 2.55
N SER A 7 0.33 10.31 2.37
CA SER A 7 -0.53 9.62 3.35
C SER A 7 -0.21 8.12 3.44
N LEU A 8 0.08 7.48 2.30
CA LEU A 8 0.37 6.06 2.25
C LEU A 8 1.75 5.74 2.85
N VAL A 9 2.76 6.56 2.54
CA VAL A 9 4.09 6.49 3.15
C VAL A 9 4.00 6.66 4.67
N ALA A 10 3.27 7.67 5.14
CA ALA A 10 3.11 7.90 6.58
C ALA A 10 2.42 6.71 7.27
N TYR A 11 1.36 6.17 6.68
CA TYR A 11 0.65 5.00 7.19
C TYR A 11 1.55 3.76 7.25
N LEU A 12 2.30 3.48 6.18
CA LEU A 12 3.20 2.32 6.14
C LEU A 12 4.39 2.48 7.10
N THR A 13 4.93 3.69 7.24
CA THR A 13 6.05 3.95 8.16
C THR A 13 5.63 3.69 9.61
N ASP A 14 4.44 4.15 10.00
CA ASP A 14 3.84 3.91 11.32
C ASP A 14 3.54 2.41 11.54
N MET A 15 2.87 1.78 10.57
CA MET A 15 2.49 0.37 10.63
C MET A 15 3.70 -0.57 10.72
N LEU A 16 4.71 -0.34 9.90
CA LEU A 16 5.88 -1.21 9.78
C LEU A 16 7.00 -0.83 10.76
N ASN A 17 6.82 0.25 11.52
CA ASN A 17 7.79 0.78 12.48
C ASN A 17 9.19 0.94 11.85
N VAL A 18 9.24 1.50 10.63
CA VAL A 18 10.49 1.71 9.89
C VAL A 18 11.09 3.05 10.25
N GLU A 19 12.39 3.07 10.57
CA GLU A 19 13.11 4.31 10.86
C GLU A 19 13.63 4.95 9.56
N GLY A 20 12.81 5.75 8.89
CA GLY A 20 13.22 6.55 7.73
C GLY A 20 12.14 6.73 6.66
N PRO A 21 12.40 7.58 5.64
CA PRO A 21 11.47 7.78 4.54
C PRO A 21 11.42 6.52 3.66
N LEU A 22 10.22 5.93 3.55
CA LEU A 22 9.91 4.91 2.55
C LEU A 22 9.85 5.56 1.16
N ASP A 23 10.64 5.07 0.20
CA ASP A 23 10.58 5.50 -1.19
C ASP A 23 9.37 4.88 -1.88
N ALA A 24 8.80 5.58 -2.88
CA ALA A 24 7.64 5.11 -3.61
C ALA A 24 7.89 3.79 -4.37
N GLU A 25 9.14 3.56 -4.77
CA GLU A 25 9.61 2.35 -5.47
C GLU A 25 10.16 1.29 -4.50
N THR A 26 10.07 1.51 -3.19
CA THR A 26 10.49 0.50 -2.20
C THR A 26 9.61 -0.73 -2.33
N GLU A 27 10.25 -1.87 -2.54
CA GLU A 27 9.61 -3.18 -2.48
C GLU A 27 9.15 -3.43 -1.05
N LEU A 28 7.86 -3.68 -0.86
CA LEU A 28 7.21 -3.94 0.42
C LEU A 28 7.00 -5.43 0.59
N PHE A 29 6.54 -6.11 -0.46
CA PHE A 29 6.25 -7.53 -0.42
C PHE A 29 7.49 -8.36 -0.72
N SER A 30 8.19 -8.05 -1.81
CA SER A 30 9.36 -8.80 -2.27
C SER A 30 10.52 -8.71 -1.28
N SER A 31 10.62 -7.61 -0.53
CA SER A 31 11.57 -7.42 0.55
C SER A 31 11.18 -8.11 1.86
N GLY A 32 9.91 -8.53 2.00
CA GLY A 32 9.36 -9.07 3.24
C GLY A 32 9.05 -8.01 4.30
N LEU A 33 9.03 -6.72 3.94
CA LEU A 33 8.61 -5.64 4.85
C LEU A 33 7.10 -5.71 5.18
N LEU A 34 6.28 -6.19 4.25
CA LEU A 34 4.83 -6.29 4.41
C LEU A 34 4.41 -7.75 4.65
N ASP A 35 3.93 -8.02 5.87
CA ASP A 35 3.35 -9.31 6.22
C ASP A 35 1.89 -9.47 5.76
N SER A 36 1.39 -10.70 5.72
CA SER A 36 -0.01 -11.01 5.37
C SER A 36 -1.05 -10.27 6.22
N VAL A 37 -0.74 -9.95 7.48
CA VAL A 37 -1.64 -9.18 8.35
C VAL A 37 -1.59 -7.69 8.01
N ALA A 38 -0.38 -7.16 7.76
CA ALA A 38 -0.20 -5.77 7.35
C ALA A 38 -0.89 -5.49 6.00
N MET A 39 -0.84 -6.46 5.08
CA MET A 39 -1.54 -6.43 3.80
C MET A 39 -3.06 -6.24 3.95
N VAL A 40 -3.73 -7.01 4.81
CA VAL A 40 -5.19 -6.88 5.01
C VAL A 40 -5.55 -5.48 5.53
N ASN A 41 -4.77 -4.98 6.48
CA ASN A 41 -4.96 -3.63 7.03
C ASN A 41 -4.69 -2.53 5.99
N LEU A 42 -3.65 -2.71 5.17
CA LEU A 42 -3.32 -1.82 4.05
C LEU A 42 -4.46 -1.77 3.03
N ILE A 43 -5.01 -2.93 2.65
CA ILE A 43 -6.16 -3.03 1.74
C ILE A 43 -7.35 -2.26 2.32
N ALA A 44 -7.72 -2.52 3.58
CA ALA A 44 -8.83 -1.83 4.23
C ALA A 44 -8.62 -0.30 4.28
N HIS A 45 -7.38 0.16 4.50
CA HIS A 45 -7.04 1.57 4.46
C HIS A 45 -7.21 2.17 3.05
N ILE A 46 -6.74 1.48 2.02
CA ILE A 46 -6.89 1.91 0.62
C ILE A 46 -8.37 1.99 0.23
N GLU A 47 -9.17 0.97 0.56
CA GLU A 47 -10.60 0.94 0.26
C GLU A 47 -11.34 2.10 0.94
N ASP A 48 -11.03 2.40 2.21
CA ASP A 48 -11.64 3.53 2.93
C ASP A 48 -11.26 4.89 2.34
N GLN A 49 -9.98 5.09 2.02
CA GLN A 49 -9.46 6.37 1.52
C GLN A 49 -9.82 6.60 0.05
N ALA A 50 -9.59 5.62 -0.82
CA ALA A 50 -9.88 5.74 -2.25
C ALA A 50 -11.36 5.46 -2.57
N ARG A 51 -12.15 4.91 -1.63
CA ARG A 51 -13.55 4.51 -1.85
C ARG A 51 -13.71 3.50 -2.99
N ILE A 52 -12.75 2.59 -3.09
CA ILE A 52 -12.71 1.49 -4.06
C ILE A 52 -12.88 0.15 -3.36
N GLU A 53 -13.12 -0.91 -4.12
CA GLU A 53 -13.10 -2.30 -3.63
C GLU A 53 -11.88 -3.01 -4.23
N VAL A 54 -11.02 -3.54 -3.38
CA VAL A 54 -9.80 -4.26 -3.78
C VAL A 54 -10.13 -5.73 -3.85
N ARG A 55 -10.04 -6.32 -5.05
CA ARG A 55 -10.30 -7.76 -5.20
C ARG A 55 -9.08 -8.55 -4.70
N PRO A 56 -9.26 -9.68 -4.00
CA PRO A 56 -8.15 -10.54 -3.59
C PRO A 56 -7.28 -10.99 -4.76
N SER A 57 -7.86 -11.13 -5.96
CA SER A 57 -7.15 -11.48 -7.20
C SER A 57 -6.21 -10.38 -7.69
N ASP A 58 -6.49 -9.11 -7.34
CA ASP A 58 -5.68 -7.97 -7.76
C ASP A 58 -4.49 -7.74 -6.83
N VAL A 59 -4.51 -8.35 -5.63
CA VAL A 59 -3.43 -8.23 -4.66
C VAL A 59 -2.28 -9.16 -5.05
N THR A 60 -1.48 -8.67 -5.98
CA THR A 60 -0.31 -9.34 -6.54
C THR A 60 0.91 -8.44 -6.39
N LEU A 61 2.11 -9.01 -6.54
CA LEU A 61 3.34 -8.23 -6.56
C LEU A 61 3.30 -7.12 -7.63
N ASP A 62 2.60 -7.34 -8.75
CA ASP A 62 2.56 -6.33 -9.81
C ASP A 62 1.73 -5.09 -9.43
N ASN A 63 0.78 -5.21 -8.50
CA ASN A 63 -0.09 -4.12 -8.08
C ASN A 63 0.23 -3.59 -6.67
N PHE A 64 0.77 -4.43 -5.79
CA PHE A 64 0.90 -4.14 -4.35
C PHE A 64 2.33 -4.27 -3.80
N ASP A 65 3.34 -4.50 -4.65
CA ASP A 65 4.72 -4.60 -4.17
C ASP A 65 5.35 -3.24 -3.83
N THR A 66 4.89 -2.14 -4.43
CA THR A 66 5.43 -0.80 -4.12
C THR A 66 4.31 0.20 -3.89
N ILE A 67 4.62 1.28 -3.17
CA ILE A 67 3.68 2.39 -2.91
C ILE A 67 3.21 3.01 -4.24
N ALA A 68 4.11 3.17 -5.22
CA ALA A 68 3.77 3.67 -6.54
C ALA A 68 2.74 2.79 -7.26
N ARG A 69 2.92 1.46 -7.22
CA ARG A 69 1.99 0.49 -7.83
C ARG A 69 0.62 0.53 -7.15
N ILE A 70 0.59 0.60 -5.81
CA ILE A 70 -0.64 0.70 -5.04
C ILE A 70 -1.43 1.95 -5.42
N LEU A 71 -0.74 3.10 -5.51
CA LEU A 71 -1.36 4.35 -5.94
C LEU A 71 -1.85 4.31 -7.39
N ALA A 72 -1.11 3.63 -8.27
CA ALA A 72 -1.52 3.44 -9.65
C ALA A 72 -2.80 2.59 -9.73
N TYR A 73 -2.86 1.48 -9.00
CA TYR A 73 -4.05 0.64 -8.88
C TYR A 73 -5.25 1.45 -8.38
N ALA A 74 -5.07 2.20 -7.29
CA ALA A 74 -6.14 2.99 -6.69
C ALA A 74 -6.64 4.15 -7.57
N ARG A 75 -5.87 4.57 -8.58
CA ARG A 75 -6.30 5.56 -9.59
C ARG A 75 -7.01 4.93 -10.79
N GLN A 76 -6.86 3.62 -11.00
CA GLN A 76 -7.45 2.88 -12.11
C GLN A 76 -8.79 2.24 -11.75
N ALA A 77 -9.02 1.99 -10.47
CA ALA A 77 -10.30 1.51 -9.92
C ALA A 77 -11.34 2.64 -9.84
#